data_AF-M3HB51-F1
#
_entry.id   AF-M3HB51-F1
#
_cell.length_a   1.000
_cell.length_b   1.000
_cell.length_c   1.000
_cell.angle_alpha   90.00
_cell.angle_beta   90.00
_cell.angle_gamma   90.00
#
_symmetry.space_group_name_H-M   'P 1'
#
loop_
_entity.id
_entity.type
_entity.pdbx_description
1 polymer ?
#
loop_
_entity_poly.entity_id
_entity_poly.type
_entity_poly.pdbx_seq_one_letter_code
_entity_poly.pdbx_strand_id
1 'polypeptide(L)'
;MEKASFSKRLNSKILLTRWKSEQGFQDIPSKILEKPYDLSDLIFEWSELQTDKIVLKPEFSFSGRHKILKFISIASEQWENSNLQKESSWFPCVAQPWVQRIYDFSCLYDFAIGVPTFLGSTIQICDEKGSYNGAYITSTKESEFFFFLLEPIVKKLSESFSPEYQGPVSIDGFEFNSQNIKKIQRISETNYRWSMGRILFELSKSVFFQQKRNTFGDNLSILTLPLKQTIPNYSEWIYDWGQSQEIEIFPLTPDRFASGKSYGTSWVLLRFLKNSEEKIQYRIQKFYSKWRKRILY
;
A
#
# COMPACT_ATOMS: atom_id res chain seq x y z
N MET A 1 -13.50 18.68 18.76
CA MET A 1 -14.29 18.44 17.52
C MET A 1 -13.48 18.79 16.27
N GLU A 2 -12.80 19.93 16.21
CA GLU A 2 -12.01 20.41 15.06
C GLU A 2 -10.87 19.47 14.60
N LYS A 3 -10.08 18.90 15.53
CA LYS A 3 -9.03 17.93 15.16
C LYS A 3 -9.60 16.63 14.55
N ALA A 4 -10.78 16.21 15.00
CA ALA A 4 -11.42 14.99 14.50
C ALA A 4 -12.01 15.19 13.11
N SER A 5 -12.65 16.35 12.86
CA SER A 5 -13.14 16.70 11.52
C SER A 5 -11.99 16.89 10.54
N PHE A 6 -10.89 17.51 10.98
CA PHE A 6 -9.67 17.66 10.18
C PHE A 6 -9.06 16.30 9.81
N SER A 7 -8.87 15.41 10.79
CA SER A 7 -8.38 14.05 10.53
C SER A 7 -9.30 13.25 9.60
N LYS A 8 -10.63 13.36 9.80
CA LYS A 8 -11.63 12.74 8.92
C LYS A 8 -11.49 13.22 7.48
N ARG A 9 -11.33 14.53 7.28
CA ARG A 9 -11.13 15.12 5.94
C ARG A 9 -9.91 14.53 5.24
N LEU A 10 -8.77 14.51 5.94
CA LEU A 10 -7.49 14.08 5.39
C LEU A 10 -7.45 12.60 5.01
N ASN A 11 -8.21 11.74 5.71
CA ASN A 11 -8.23 10.31 5.48
C ASN A 11 -9.45 9.83 4.66
N SER A 12 -10.28 10.74 4.15
CA SER A 12 -11.44 10.39 3.33
C SER A 12 -11.04 10.12 1.88
N LYS A 13 -11.24 8.87 1.45
CA LYS A 13 -11.04 8.46 0.05
C LYS A 13 -12.00 9.16 -0.90
N ILE A 14 -13.21 9.50 -0.44
CA ILE A 14 -14.21 10.23 -1.22
C ILE A 14 -13.75 11.66 -1.47
N LEU A 15 -13.36 12.38 -0.41
CA LEU A 15 -12.90 13.77 -0.55
C LEU A 15 -11.62 13.86 -1.38
N LEU A 16 -10.69 12.93 -1.21
CA LEU A 16 -9.50 12.85 -2.06
C LEU A 16 -9.87 12.60 -3.53
N THR A 17 -10.88 11.76 -3.80
CA THR A 17 -11.34 11.49 -5.17
C THR A 17 -12.00 12.71 -5.81
N ARG A 18 -12.84 13.45 -5.07
CA ARG A 18 -13.40 14.73 -5.56
C ARG A 18 -12.29 15.73 -5.88
N TRP A 19 -11.36 15.90 -4.94
CA TRP A 19 -10.21 16.79 -5.13
C TRP A 19 -9.37 16.41 -6.36
N LYS A 20 -9.05 15.13 -6.56
CA LYS A 20 -8.32 14.68 -7.76
C LYS A 20 -9.06 14.99 -9.05
N SER A 21 -10.38 14.80 -9.05
CA SER A 21 -11.21 15.13 -10.22
C SER A 21 -11.19 16.63 -10.52
N GLU A 22 -11.39 17.48 -9.51
CA GLU A 22 -11.40 18.94 -9.63
C GLU A 22 -10.04 19.51 -10.06
N GLN A 23 -8.94 18.91 -9.61
CA GLN A 23 -7.58 19.36 -9.93
C GLN A 23 -6.99 18.71 -11.19
N GLY A 24 -7.71 17.80 -11.86
CA GLY A 24 -7.21 17.11 -13.05
C GLY A 24 -6.11 16.07 -12.79
N PHE A 25 -6.09 15.49 -11.58
CA PHE A 25 -5.13 14.46 -11.16
C PHE A 25 -5.73 13.03 -11.11
N GLN A 26 -6.85 12.81 -11.80
CA GLN A 26 -7.53 11.52 -11.82
C GLN A 26 -7.01 10.64 -12.97
N ASP A 27 -6.06 9.74 -12.68
CA ASP A 27 -5.39 8.90 -13.70
C ASP A 27 -6.20 7.68 -14.18
N ILE A 28 -7.12 7.20 -13.32
CA ILE A 28 -8.01 6.07 -13.62
C ILE A 28 -9.45 6.55 -13.40
N PRO A 29 -10.42 6.15 -14.23
CA PRO A 29 -11.83 6.42 -13.98
C PRO A 29 -12.22 6.08 -12.53
N SER A 30 -12.91 7.00 -11.86
CA SER A 30 -13.36 6.82 -10.48
C SER A 30 -14.73 7.42 -10.33
N LYS A 31 -15.61 6.72 -9.62
CA LYS A 31 -16.97 7.20 -9.32
C LYS A 31 -17.18 7.09 -7.82
N ILE A 32 -17.80 8.11 -7.23
CA ILE A 32 -18.29 8.04 -5.85
C ILE A 32 -19.70 7.48 -5.92
N LEU A 33 -19.93 6.40 -5.21
CA LEU A 33 -21.23 5.75 -5.08
C LEU A 33 -21.73 6.01 -3.66
N GLU A 34 -22.87 6.69 -3.55
CA GLU A 34 -23.50 7.04 -2.29
C GLU A 34 -24.39 5.89 -1.79
N LYS A 35 -24.97 5.11 -2.70
CA LYS A 35 -25.90 4.01 -2.39
C LYS A 35 -25.63 2.77 -3.24
N PRO A 36 -26.05 1.57 -2.78
CA PRO A 36 -25.92 0.33 -3.54
C PRO A 36 -26.51 0.38 -4.95
N TYR A 37 -27.61 1.11 -5.15
CA TYR A 37 -28.27 1.24 -6.45
C TYR A 37 -27.41 2.00 -7.48
N ASP A 38 -26.47 2.84 -7.05
CA ASP A 38 -25.58 3.57 -7.96
C ASP A 38 -24.65 2.63 -8.74
N LEU A 39 -24.53 1.36 -8.32
CA LEU A 39 -23.80 0.33 -9.07
C LEU A 39 -24.42 0.04 -10.43
N SER A 40 -25.76 0.12 -10.57
CA SER A 40 -26.39 -0.13 -11.89
C SER A 40 -26.02 0.96 -12.88
N ASP A 41 -26.01 2.22 -12.45
CA ASP A 41 -25.67 3.36 -13.30
C ASP A 41 -24.21 3.30 -13.75
N LEU A 42 -23.32 2.87 -12.85
CA LEU A 42 -21.91 2.66 -13.15
C LEU A 42 -21.68 1.67 -14.30
N ILE A 43 -22.50 0.61 -14.41
CA ILE A 43 -22.37 -0.39 -15.48
C ILE A 43 -22.59 0.25 -16.85
N PHE A 44 -23.63 1.07 -16.97
CA PHE A 44 -23.92 1.77 -18.21
C PHE A 44 -22.82 2.76 -18.55
N GLU A 45 -22.41 3.59 -17.57
CA GLU A 45 -21.35 4.60 -17.73
C GLU A 45 -20.00 3.98 -18.14
N TRP A 46 -19.66 2.80 -17.60
CA TRP A 46 -18.35 2.18 -17.80
C TRP A 46 -18.37 0.99 -18.77
N SER A 47 -19.46 0.81 -19.52
CA SER A 47 -19.60 -0.25 -20.52
C SER A 47 -18.45 -0.26 -21.55
N GLU A 48 -17.97 0.92 -21.96
CA GLU A 48 -16.85 1.07 -22.89
C GLU A 48 -15.47 0.84 -22.29
N LEU A 49 -15.33 0.83 -20.95
CA LEU A 49 -14.03 0.62 -20.29
C LEU A 49 -13.54 -0.84 -20.41
N GLN A 50 -14.41 -1.77 -20.83
CA GLN A 50 -14.12 -3.20 -20.98
C GLN A 50 -13.42 -3.79 -19.74
N THR A 51 -13.81 -3.34 -18.54
CA THR A 51 -13.20 -3.81 -17.30
C THR A 51 -13.90 -5.07 -16.81
N ASP A 52 -13.14 -6.12 -16.51
CA ASP A 52 -13.72 -7.37 -15.98
C ASP A 52 -14.14 -7.27 -14.52
N LYS A 53 -13.49 -6.37 -13.76
CA LYS A 53 -13.62 -6.25 -12.32
C LYS A 53 -13.55 -4.79 -11.90
N ILE A 54 -14.31 -4.45 -10.87
CA ILE A 54 -14.22 -3.17 -10.17
C ILE A 54 -13.80 -3.39 -8.73
N VAL A 55 -13.25 -2.35 -8.12
CA VAL A 55 -12.96 -2.30 -6.69
C VAL A 55 -13.77 -1.19 -6.03
N LEU A 56 -14.46 -1.56 -4.94
CA LEU A 56 -15.15 -0.64 -4.05
C LEU A 56 -14.28 -0.37 -2.83
N LYS A 57 -13.97 0.91 -2.61
CA LYS A 57 -13.17 1.38 -1.48
C LYS A 57 -14.06 2.23 -0.57
N PRO A 58 -14.41 1.75 0.65
CA PRO A 58 -15.15 2.57 1.61
C PRO A 58 -14.43 3.88 1.90
N GLU A 59 -15.17 4.91 2.31
CA GLU A 59 -14.59 6.22 2.61
C GLU A 59 -13.40 6.14 3.59
N PHE A 60 -13.58 5.36 4.67
CA PHE A 60 -12.58 5.12 5.71
C PHE A 60 -12.28 3.64 5.81
N SER A 61 -11.22 3.20 5.14
CA SER A 61 -10.73 1.83 5.23
C SER A 61 -9.21 1.77 5.21
N PHE A 62 -8.68 0.67 5.75
CA PHE A 62 -7.26 0.35 5.77
C PHE A 62 -6.91 -0.69 4.69
N SER A 63 -5.61 -0.84 4.39
CA SER A 63 -5.07 -1.77 3.39
C SER A 63 -5.82 -3.11 3.32
N GLY A 64 -6.24 -3.48 2.11
CA GLY A 64 -6.92 -4.76 1.84
C GLY A 64 -8.41 -4.81 2.24
N ARG A 65 -8.95 -3.76 2.88
CA ARG A 65 -10.40 -3.65 3.14
C ARG A 65 -11.11 -2.91 2.01
N HIS A 66 -10.99 -3.48 0.83
CA HIS A 66 -11.74 -3.11 -0.36
C HIS A 66 -12.45 -4.35 -0.88
N LYS A 67 -13.51 -4.14 -1.66
CA LYS A 67 -14.27 -5.24 -2.25
C LYS A 67 -14.02 -5.27 -3.75
N ILE A 68 -13.57 -6.42 -4.26
CA ILE A 68 -13.42 -6.64 -5.70
C ILE A 68 -14.67 -7.37 -6.19
N LEU A 69 -15.38 -6.76 -7.15
CA LEU A 69 -16.56 -7.32 -7.80
C LEU A 69 -16.24 -7.63 -9.26
N LYS A 70 -16.83 -8.69 -9.81
CA LYS A 70 -16.83 -8.92 -11.26
C LYS A 70 -17.84 -7.96 -11.89
N PHE A 71 -17.43 -7.19 -12.89
CA PHE A 71 -18.22 -6.10 -13.45
C PHE A 71 -19.42 -6.62 -14.27
N ILE A 72 -19.22 -7.65 -15.09
CA ILE A 72 -20.25 -8.24 -15.96
C ILE A 72 -21.35 -8.95 -15.17
N SER A 73 -21.03 -9.56 -14.02
CA SER A 73 -22.04 -10.21 -13.18
C SER A 73 -22.99 -9.22 -12.50
N ILE A 74 -22.57 -7.95 -12.34
CA ILE A 74 -23.46 -6.89 -11.86
C ILE A 74 -24.55 -6.60 -12.91
N ALA A 75 -24.24 -6.77 -14.19
CA ALA A 75 -25.11 -6.44 -15.32
C ALA A 75 -26.08 -7.58 -15.70
N SER A 76 -25.68 -8.83 -15.48
CA SER A 76 -26.44 -10.02 -15.91
C SER A 76 -27.40 -10.57 -14.84
N GLU A 77 -27.06 -10.40 -13.57
CA GLU A 77 -27.96 -10.74 -12.48
C GLU A 77 -28.82 -9.50 -12.20
N GLN A 78 -30.14 -9.64 -12.19
CA GLN A 78 -30.96 -8.72 -11.41
C GLN A 78 -30.39 -8.78 -10.00
N TRP A 79 -29.55 -7.82 -9.62
CA TRP A 79 -28.83 -7.84 -8.35
C TRP A 79 -29.88 -7.76 -7.25
N GLU A 80 -30.33 -8.93 -6.79
CA GLU A 80 -31.51 -9.06 -5.95
C GLU A 80 -31.36 -8.18 -4.70
N ASN A 81 -32.47 -7.66 -4.19
CA ASN A 81 -32.52 -6.81 -2.98
C ASN A 81 -31.73 -7.41 -1.80
N SER A 82 -31.60 -8.74 -1.74
CA SER A 82 -30.83 -9.48 -0.73
C SER A 82 -29.31 -9.24 -0.82
N ASN A 83 -28.74 -9.09 -2.02
CA ASN A 83 -27.33 -8.75 -2.23
C ASN A 83 -27.11 -7.24 -1.99
N LEU A 84 -28.04 -6.37 -2.39
CA LEU A 84 -27.98 -4.92 -2.11
C LEU A 84 -27.91 -4.63 -0.60
N GLN A 85 -28.69 -5.34 0.22
CA GLN A 85 -28.66 -5.18 1.68
C GLN A 85 -27.33 -5.61 2.29
N LYS A 86 -26.71 -6.70 1.82
CA LYS A 86 -25.38 -7.13 2.29
C LYS A 86 -24.29 -6.11 1.94
N GLU A 87 -24.42 -5.48 0.78
CA GLU A 87 -23.44 -4.49 0.32
C GLU A 87 -23.61 -3.10 0.93
N SER A 88 -24.75 -2.79 1.55
CA SER A 88 -25.04 -1.47 2.14
C SER A 88 -23.93 -0.95 3.08
N SER A 89 -23.28 -1.86 3.81
CA SER A 89 -22.17 -1.54 4.72
C SER A 89 -20.91 -0.99 4.04
N TRP A 90 -20.78 -1.14 2.72
CA TRP A 90 -19.65 -0.62 1.94
C TRP A 90 -19.87 0.81 1.46
N PHE A 91 -21.10 1.33 1.50
CA PHE A 91 -21.44 2.66 1.00
C PHE A 91 -21.45 3.71 2.12
N PRO A 92 -21.09 4.97 1.83
CA PRO A 92 -20.60 5.45 0.54
C PRO A 92 -19.18 4.97 0.25
N CYS A 93 -18.86 4.79 -1.04
CA CYS A 93 -17.56 4.30 -1.49
C CYS A 93 -17.07 4.96 -2.77
N VAL A 94 -15.80 4.72 -3.07
CA VAL A 94 -15.20 5.02 -4.38
C VAL A 94 -15.11 3.71 -5.16
N ALA A 95 -15.73 3.68 -6.34
CA ALA A 95 -15.56 2.63 -7.33
C ALA A 95 -14.43 2.99 -8.29
N GLN A 96 -13.60 2.00 -8.65
CA GLN A 96 -12.53 2.09 -9.66
C GLN A 96 -12.45 0.79 -10.46
N PRO A 97 -12.04 0.81 -11.74
CA PRO A 97 -11.62 -0.40 -12.45
C PRO A 97 -10.52 -1.12 -11.67
N TRP A 98 -10.62 -2.45 -11.57
CA TRP A 98 -9.55 -3.27 -11.03
C TRP A 98 -8.55 -3.58 -12.13
N VAL A 99 -7.33 -3.08 -11.97
CA VAL A 99 -6.27 -3.22 -12.97
C VAL A 99 -5.18 -4.16 -12.49
N GLN A 100 -4.49 -4.79 -13.45
CA GLN A 100 -3.32 -5.60 -13.17
C GLN A 100 -2.11 -4.69 -12.89
N ARG A 101 -1.79 -4.51 -11.61
CA ARG A 101 -0.64 -3.73 -11.15
C ARG A 101 0.66 -4.48 -11.43
N ILE A 102 1.68 -3.74 -11.83
CA ILE A 102 3.06 -4.21 -11.99
C ILE A 102 3.80 -4.06 -10.66
N TYR A 103 3.68 -2.88 -10.05
CA TYR A 103 4.15 -2.60 -8.70
C TYR A 103 3.38 -1.43 -8.09
N ASP A 104 3.35 -1.40 -6.77
CA ASP A 104 2.78 -0.33 -5.97
C ASP A 104 3.95 0.46 -5.36
N PHE A 105 3.84 1.77 -5.24
CA PHE A 105 4.88 2.62 -4.65
C PHE A 105 4.28 3.58 -3.62
N SER A 106 5.11 4.07 -2.71
CA SER A 106 4.75 5.08 -1.72
C SER A 106 5.86 6.11 -1.62
N CYS A 107 5.53 7.36 -1.91
CA CYS A 107 6.42 8.51 -1.73
C CYS A 107 6.22 9.10 -0.34
N LEU A 108 7.32 9.37 0.34
CA LEU A 108 7.37 9.78 1.73
C LEU A 108 7.71 11.26 1.82
N TYR A 109 6.88 12.01 2.52
CA TYR A 109 7.03 13.44 2.72
C TYR A 109 6.90 13.81 4.20
N ASP A 110 7.48 14.94 4.56
CA ASP A 110 7.11 15.72 5.75
C ASP A 110 6.46 17.02 5.31
N PHE A 111 5.27 17.30 5.83
CA PHE A 111 4.57 18.55 5.60
C PHE A 111 4.81 19.47 6.78
N ALA A 112 5.20 20.70 6.51
CA ALA A 112 5.36 21.76 7.49
C ALA A 112 4.52 22.98 7.07
N ILE A 113 3.22 22.97 7.40
CA ILE A 113 2.25 24.04 7.07
C ILE A 113 2.31 24.43 5.59
N GLY A 114 1.74 23.59 4.72
CA GLY A 114 1.69 23.86 3.28
C GLY A 114 3.02 23.73 2.55
N VAL A 115 4.13 23.40 3.23
CA VAL A 115 5.42 23.13 2.60
C VAL A 115 5.72 21.63 2.64
N PRO A 116 5.64 20.92 1.50
CA PRO A 116 5.98 19.51 1.42
C PRO A 116 7.49 19.31 1.19
N THR A 117 8.12 18.51 2.06
CA THR A 117 9.53 18.10 1.93
C THR A 117 9.60 16.62 1.55
N PHE A 118 10.14 16.30 0.38
CA PHE A 118 10.33 14.92 -0.04
C PHE A 118 11.48 14.26 0.74
N LEU A 119 11.24 13.04 1.20
CA LEU A 119 12.22 12.27 1.96
C LEU A 119 12.80 11.10 1.15
N GLY A 120 11.96 10.45 0.36
CA GLY A 120 12.31 9.26 -0.42
C GLY A 120 11.08 8.46 -0.80
N SER A 121 11.28 7.26 -1.34
CA SER A 121 10.19 6.37 -1.71
C SER A 121 10.45 4.91 -1.37
N THR A 122 9.39 4.13 -1.44
CA THR A 122 9.40 2.67 -1.26
C THR A 122 8.57 2.02 -2.33
N ILE A 123 8.92 0.80 -2.72
CA ILE A 123 8.03 -0.08 -3.45
C ILE A 123 7.29 -0.94 -2.44
N GLN A 124 5.96 -0.95 -2.55
CA GLN A 124 5.06 -1.74 -1.74
C GLN A 124 4.87 -3.11 -2.40
N ILE A 125 4.91 -4.15 -1.58
CA ILE A 125 4.72 -5.55 -1.98
C ILE A 125 3.29 -5.90 -1.63
N CYS A 126 2.45 -5.99 -2.66
CA CYS A 126 1.05 -6.35 -2.52
C CYS A 126 0.80 -7.76 -3.09
N ASP A 127 -0.19 -8.48 -2.55
CA ASP A 127 -0.71 -9.68 -3.22
C ASP A 127 -1.64 -9.33 -4.40
N GLU A 128 -2.11 -10.36 -5.11
CA GLU A 128 -3.03 -10.22 -6.24
C GLU A 128 -4.39 -9.62 -5.88
N LYS A 129 -4.73 -9.56 -4.59
CA LYS A 129 -5.93 -8.90 -4.08
C LYS A 129 -5.65 -7.47 -3.64
N GLY A 130 -4.41 -6.98 -3.74
CA GLY A 130 -3.99 -5.66 -3.28
C GLY A 130 -3.77 -5.56 -1.77
N SER A 131 -3.60 -6.68 -1.07
CA SER A 131 -3.26 -6.68 0.36
C SER A 131 -1.76 -6.45 0.54
N TYR A 132 -1.40 -5.51 1.40
CA TYR A 132 -0.02 -5.20 1.74
C TYR A 132 0.69 -6.36 2.47
N ASN A 133 1.85 -6.78 1.96
CA ASN A 133 2.72 -7.80 2.53
C ASN A 133 4.10 -7.28 2.94
N GLY A 134 4.41 -6.02 2.64
CA GLY A 134 5.72 -5.46 2.96
C GLY A 134 6.14 -4.35 2.01
N ALA A 135 7.33 -3.82 2.21
CA ALA A 135 7.92 -2.81 1.35
C ALA A 135 9.44 -2.94 1.35
N TYR A 136 10.08 -2.36 0.33
CA TYR A 136 11.52 -2.15 0.30
C TYR A 136 11.85 -0.74 -0.19
N ILE A 137 13.03 -0.26 0.17
CA ILE A 137 13.53 1.07 -0.22
C ILE A 137 13.85 1.07 -1.72
N THR A 138 13.40 2.10 -2.43
CA THR A 138 13.74 2.31 -3.86
C THR A 138 15.20 2.72 -4.03
N SER A 139 15.77 2.43 -5.20
CA SER A 139 17.03 3.06 -5.60
C SER A 139 16.88 4.59 -5.72
N THR A 140 18.01 5.32 -5.68
CA THR A 140 18.01 6.79 -5.86
C THR A 140 17.32 7.20 -7.15
N LYS A 141 17.60 6.52 -8.27
CA LYS A 141 17.00 6.82 -9.58
C LYS A 141 15.48 6.61 -9.59
N GLU A 142 14.99 5.53 -8.99
CA GLU A 142 13.54 5.29 -8.85
C GLU A 142 12.91 6.37 -7.96
N SER A 143 13.58 6.74 -6.87
CA SER A 143 13.10 7.78 -5.96
C SER A 143 13.02 9.16 -6.61
N GLU A 144 14.02 9.53 -7.41
CA GLU A 144 14.01 10.77 -8.21
C GLU A 144 12.90 10.77 -9.24
N PHE A 145 12.69 9.64 -9.94
CA PHE A 145 11.60 9.50 -10.89
C PHE A 145 10.24 9.76 -10.23
N PHE A 146 9.97 9.16 -9.07
CA PHE A 146 8.70 9.37 -8.38
C PHE A 146 8.57 10.79 -7.80
N PHE A 147 9.66 11.40 -7.37
CA PHE A 147 9.68 12.80 -6.94
C PHE A 147 9.16 13.72 -8.05
N PHE A 148 9.78 13.68 -9.24
CA PHE A 148 9.35 14.51 -10.37
C PHE A 148 7.94 14.17 -10.85
N LEU A 149 7.56 12.89 -10.81
CA LEU A 149 6.22 12.46 -11.19
C LEU A 149 5.12 13.07 -10.30
N LEU A 150 5.39 13.24 -9.01
CA LEU A 150 4.41 13.67 -8.01
C LEU A 150 4.52 15.14 -7.62
N GLU A 151 5.64 15.82 -7.88
CA GLU A 151 5.89 17.22 -7.51
C GLU A 151 4.68 18.16 -7.75
N PRO A 152 4.07 18.23 -8.95
CA PRO A 152 2.92 19.12 -9.17
C PRO A 152 1.69 18.75 -8.34
N ILE A 153 1.49 17.45 -8.08
CA ILE A 153 0.37 16.95 -7.29
C ILE A 153 0.59 17.28 -5.82
N VAL A 154 1.79 17.03 -5.28
CA VAL A 154 2.09 17.25 -3.86
C VAL A 154 2.02 18.73 -3.51
N LYS A 155 2.56 19.59 -4.38
CA LYS A 155 2.43 21.05 -4.23
C LYS A 155 0.97 21.44 -4.10
N LYS A 156 0.14 21.04 -5.06
CA LYS A 156 -1.29 21.39 -5.04
C LYS A 156 -2.04 20.77 -3.86
N LEU A 157 -1.68 19.55 -3.46
CA LEU A 157 -2.24 18.85 -2.32
C LEU A 157 -1.97 19.64 -1.03
N SER A 158 -0.72 20.08 -0.84
CA SER A 158 -0.33 20.90 0.31
C SER A 158 -1.01 22.27 0.32
N GLU A 159 -1.26 22.89 -0.83
CA GLU A 159 -1.90 24.21 -0.91
C GLU A 159 -3.41 24.18 -0.66
N SER A 160 -4.10 23.13 -1.14
CA SER A 160 -5.57 23.14 -1.24
C SER A 160 -6.27 22.03 -0.45
N PHE A 161 -5.65 20.87 -0.31
CA PHE A 161 -6.25 19.73 0.40
C PHE A 161 -5.78 19.66 1.85
N SER A 162 -4.51 19.96 2.15
CA SER A 162 -3.93 19.83 3.48
C SER A 162 -3.05 21.02 3.94
N PRO A 163 -3.49 22.28 3.74
CA PRO A 163 -2.67 23.48 4.04
C PRO A 163 -2.23 23.59 5.49
N GLU A 164 -3.05 23.12 6.42
CA GLU A 164 -2.79 23.23 7.85
C GLU A 164 -2.07 21.99 8.43
N TYR A 165 -1.84 20.95 7.62
CA TYR A 165 -1.28 19.71 8.14
C TYR A 165 0.23 19.85 8.44
N GLN A 166 0.64 19.25 9.56
CA GLN A 166 2.02 19.14 9.98
C GLN A 166 2.33 17.70 10.35
N GLY A 167 3.37 17.15 9.75
CA GLY A 167 3.84 15.80 10.04
C GLY A 167 4.03 14.92 8.80
N PRO A 168 4.16 13.61 9.00
CA PRO A 168 4.47 12.67 7.93
C PRO A 168 3.27 12.45 7.00
N VAL A 169 3.53 12.45 5.69
CA VAL A 169 2.55 12.10 4.66
C VAL A 169 3.15 11.03 3.76
N SER A 170 2.40 9.96 3.51
CA SER A 170 2.71 9.03 2.42
C SER A 170 1.70 9.18 1.29
N ILE A 171 2.21 9.23 0.06
CA ILE A 171 1.40 9.30 -1.16
C ILE A 171 1.62 8.02 -1.94
N ASP A 172 0.57 7.22 -2.05
CA ASP A 172 0.65 5.88 -2.60
C ASP A 172 0.15 5.89 -4.05
N GLY A 173 0.86 5.23 -4.94
CA GLY A 173 0.50 5.08 -6.35
C GLY A 173 0.90 3.70 -6.86
N PHE A 174 0.64 3.41 -8.13
CA PHE A 174 1.05 2.15 -8.74
C PHE A 174 1.21 2.25 -10.25
N GLU A 175 2.08 1.43 -10.80
CA GLU A 175 2.19 1.17 -12.24
C GLU A 175 1.29 -0.02 -12.61
N PHE A 176 0.61 0.05 -13.74
CA PHE A 176 -0.29 -1.01 -14.21
C PHE A 176 -0.26 -1.15 -15.72
N ASN A 177 -0.66 -2.33 -16.21
CA ASN A 177 -0.86 -2.56 -17.62
C ASN A 177 -2.28 -2.17 -18.04
N SER A 178 -2.39 -1.42 -19.13
CA SER A 178 -3.65 -1.06 -19.77
C SER A 178 -3.46 -1.15 -21.28
N GLN A 179 -4.19 -2.06 -21.93
CA GLN A 179 -4.11 -2.28 -23.39
C GLN A 179 -2.66 -2.48 -23.88
N ASN A 180 -1.88 -3.31 -23.17
CA ASN A 180 -0.45 -3.57 -23.42
C ASN A 180 0.51 -2.36 -23.28
N ILE A 181 0.03 -1.26 -22.71
CA ILE A 181 0.85 -0.08 -22.41
C ILE A 181 0.94 0.08 -20.89
N LYS A 182 2.12 0.47 -20.41
CA LYS A 182 2.33 0.81 -19.00
C LYS A 182 1.74 2.20 -18.72
N LYS A 183 0.90 2.27 -17.69
CA LYS A 183 0.34 3.51 -17.16
C LYS A 183 0.62 3.61 -15.68
N ILE A 184 0.57 4.82 -15.13
CA ILE A 184 0.78 5.06 -13.71
C ILE A 184 -0.44 5.75 -13.14
N GLN A 185 -1.01 5.17 -12.07
CA GLN A 185 -1.85 5.92 -11.15
C GLN A 185 -0.92 6.62 -10.16
N ARG A 186 -0.76 7.92 -10.34
CA ARG A 186 0.15 8.77 -9.56
C ARG A 186 -0.30 8.85 -8.11
N ILE A 187 -1.61 8.98 -7.89
CA ILE A 187 -2.21 9.09 -6.56
C ILE A 187 -3.43 8.17 -6.41
N SER A 188 -3.19 7.05 -5.75
CA SER A 188 -4.23 6.11 -5.32
C SER A 188 -4.82 6.50 -3.96
N GLU A 189 -3.95 6.78 -2.98
CA GLU A 189 -4.30 7.15 -1.61
C GLU A 189 -3.25 8.09 -1.00
N THR A 190 -3.65 8.83 0.03
CA THR A 190 -2.75 9.64 0.86
C THR A 190 -2.95 9.27 2.32
N ASN A 191 -1.86 9.05 3.04
CA ASN A 191 -1.89 8.72 4.47
C ASN A 191 -1.18 9.81 5.27
N TYR A 192 -1.93 10.57 6.07
CA TYR A 192 -1.44 11.65 6.91
C TYR A 192 -1.02 11.12 8.30
N ARG A 193 -0.03 10.23 8.31
CA ARG A 193 0.49 9.52 9.49
C ARG A 193 1.80 8.80 9.17
N TRP A 194 2.44 8.26 10.20
CA TRP A 194 3.50 7.28 10.03
C TRP A 194 2.99 6.05 9.28
N SER A 195 3.50 5.85 8.06
CA SER A 195 3.27 4.66 7.23
C SER A 195 4.37 3.62 7.49
N MET A 196 4.12 2.38 7.07
CA MET A 196 5.13 1.33 7.20
C MET A 196 6.36 1.63 6.32
N GLY A 197 6.16 2.26 5.17
CA GLY A 197 7.26 2.78 4.34
C GLY A 197 8.08 3.85 5.04
N ARG A 198 7.43 4.77 5.79
CA ARG A 198 8.15 5.77 6.60
C ARG A 198 8.97 5.12 7.72
N ILE A 199 8.41 4.13 8.41
CA ILE A 199 9.15 3.36 9.43
C ILE A 199 10.38 2.69 8.80
N LEU A 200 10.22 2.00 7.68
CA LEU A 200 11.34 1.36 6.96
C LEU A 200 12.43 2.38 6.58
N PHE A 201 12.03 3.56 6.11
CA PHE A 201 12.96 4.63 5.73
C PHE A 201 13.73 5.21 6.91
N GLU A 202 13.10 5.43 8.06
CA GLU A 202 13.85 5.87 9.25
C GLU A 202 14.78 4.77 9.78
N LEU A 203 14.36 3.49 9.69
CA LEU A 203 15.22 2.37 10.06
C LEU A 203 16.45 2.26 9.13
N SER A 204 16.31 2.57 7.83
CA SER A 204 17.46 2.58 6.90
C SER A 204 18.47 3.69 7.22
N LYS A 205 18.02 4.77 7.88
CA LYS A 205 18.86 5.87 8.36
C LYS A 205 19.47 5.64 9.74
N SER A 206 18.97 4.65 10.49
CA SER A 206 19.43 4.44 11.85
C SER A 206 20.88 3.99 11.91
N VAL A 207 21.66 4.68 12.74
CA VAL A 207 23.09 4.44 12.95
C VAL A 207 23.37 2.99 13.36
N PHE A 208 22.44 2.36 14.08
CA PHE A 208 22.55 0.94 14.47
C PHE A 208 22.69 0.01 13.25
N PHE A 209 21.99 0.29 12.16
CA PHE A 209 22.05 -0.51 10.94
C PHE A 209 23.17 -0.05 9.99
N GLN A 210 23.59 1.22 10.08
CA GLN A 210 24.68 1.79 9.26
C GLN A 210 26.08 1.39 9.76
N GLN A 211 26.29 1.29 11.08
CA GLN A 211 27.59 0.91 11.66
C GLN A 211 28.06 -0.50 11.27
N LYS A 212 27.16 -1.37 10.79
CA LYS A 212 27.49 -2.75 10.42
C LYS A 212 28.11 -2.94 9.03
N ARG A 213 28.30 -1.90 8.19
CA ARG A 213 29.19 -1.81 6.98
C ARG A 213 28.72 -0.65 6.04
N ASN A 214 29.64 -0.12 5.21
CA ASN A 214 29.54 1.18 4.52
C ASN A 214 28.62 1.32 3.28
N THR A 215 27.84 0.32 2.85
CA THR A 215 26.95 0.43 1.67
C THR A 215 25.69 -0.43 1.80
N PHE A 216 24.71 -0.01 2.60
CA PHE A 216 23.62 -0.90 3.06
C PHE A 216 22.19 -0.34 2.98
N GLY A 217 21.94 0.74 2.21
CA GLY A 217 20.58 1.26 1.99
C GLY A 217 19.72 0.38 1.06
N ASP A 218 20.33 -0.26 0.06
CA ASP A 218 19.62 -0.75 -1.14
C ASP A 218 19.02 -2.17 -1.03
N ASN A 219 19.05 -2.78 0.16
CA ASN A 219 18.60 -4.17 0.37
C ASN A 219 17.72 -4.36 1.61
N LEU A 220 17.21 -3.27 2.16
CA LEU A 220 16.38 -3.29 3.36
C LEU A 220 14.90 -3.37 3.01
N SER A 221 14.21 -4.32 3.63
CA SER A 221 12.79 -4.57 3.44
C SER A 221 12.10 -4.76 4.78
N ILE A 222 10.85 -4.33 4.87
CA ILE A 222 9.94 -4.72 5.94
C ILE A 222 8.91 -5.68 5.38
N LEU A 223 8.75 -6.86 5.97
CA LEU A 223 7.91 -7.92 5.44
C LEU A 223 6.95 -8.46 6.50
N THR A 224 5.77 -8.88 6.07
CA THR A 224 4.86 -9.70 6.87
C THR A 224 5.08 -11.18 6.56
N LEU A 225 5.17 -12.00 7.59
CA LEU A 225 5.39 -13.44 7.51
C LEU A 225 4.21 -14.15 8.17
N PRO A 226 3.33 -14.81 7.40
CA PRO A 226 2.25 -15.60 7.99
C PRO A 226 2.82 -16.74 8.83
N LEU A 227 2.20 -16.97 9.99
CA LEU A 227 2.56 -18.01 10.95
C LEU A 227 1.34 -18.91 11.19
N LYS A 228 1.47 -20.21 10.90
CA LYS A 228 0.40 -21.20 11.16
C LYS A 228 0.33 -21.59 12.63
N GLN A 229 1.49 -21.61 13.30
CA GLN A 229 1.64 -21.95 14.71
C GLN A 229 2.74 -21.09 15.34
N THR A 230 2.74 -21.02 16.67
CA THR A 230 3.82 -20.35 17.42
C THR A 230 5.12 -21.11 17.24
N ILE A 231 6.21 -20.38 17.03
CA ILE A 231 7.58 -20.92 17.01
C ILE A 231 8.21 -20.59 18.36
N PRO A 232 8.67 -21.57 19.16
CA PRO A 232 9.42 -21.31 20.40
C PRO A 232 10.68 -20.50 20.11
N ASN A 233 11.00 -19.55 20.99
CA ASN A 233 12.16 -18.64 20.85
C ASN A 233 12.26 -18.03 19.44
N TYR A 234 11.12 -17.55 18.94
CA TYR A 234 10.96 -17.13 17.56
C TYR A 234 12.06 -16.15 17.11
N SER A 235 12.39 -15.19 17.96
CA SER A 235 13.39 -14.17 17.67
C SER A 235 14.78 -14.74 17.41
N GLU A 236 15.24 -15.69 18.23
CA GLU A 236 16.53 -16.37 18.05
C GLU A 236 16.48 -17.30 16.83
N TRP A 237 15.42 -18.09 16.73
CA TRP A 237 15.24 -19.04 15.64
C TRP A 237 15.24 -18.38 14.26
N ILE A 238 14.53 -17.26 14.10
CA ILE A 238 14.44 -16.58 12.80
C ILE A 238 15.75 -15.89 12.42
N TYR A 239 16.48 -15.38 13.41
CA TYR A 239 17.79 -14.81 13.20
C TYR A 239 18.76 -15.87 12.67
N ASP A 240 18.86 -17.02 13.34
CA ASP A 240 19.75 -18.12 12.94
C ASP A 240 19.38 -18.69 11.57
N TRP A 241 18.07 -18.88 11.34
CA TRP A 241 17.60 -19.33 10.04
C TRP A 241 17.95 -18.33 8.94
N GLY A 242 17.79 -17.03 9.19
CA GLY A 242 18.22 -15.97 8.29
C GLY A 242 19.71 -16.10 7.94
N GLN A 243 20.58 -16.21 8.95
CA GLN A 243 22.03 -16.33 8.75
C GLN A 243 22.38 -17.53 7.86
N SER A 244 21.70 -18.67 8.04
CA SER A 244 21.89 -19.86 7.19
C SER A 244 21.54 -19.63 5.71
N GLN A 245 20.76 -18.59 5.41
CA GLN A 245 20.33 -18.20 4.06
C GLN A 245 21.07 -16.95 3.55
N GLU A 246 22.08 -16.46 4.26
CA GLU A 246 22.81 -15.21 3.96
C GLU A 246 21.88 -13.97 3.98
N ILE A 247 20.93 -13.98 4.91
CA ILE A 247 19.95 -12.92 5.14
C ILE A 247 20.00 -12.55 6.62
N GLU A 248 20.07 -11.27 6.93
CA GLU A 248 19.85 -10.82 8.30
C GLU A 248 18.36 -10.52 8.49
N ILE A 249 17.75 -11.16 9.48
CA ILE A 249 16.34 -10.98 9.80
C ILE A 249 16.24 -10.50 11.24
N PHE A 250 15.61 -9.35 11.42
CA PHE A 250 15.27 -8.81 12.73
C PHE A 250 13.76 -8.91 12.94
N PRO A 251 13.29 -9.63 13.96
CA PRO A 251 11.89 -9.66 14.30
C PRO A 251 11.45 -8.28 14.83
N LEU A 252 10.35 -7.76 14.27
CA LEU A 252 9.66 -6.56 14.77
C LEU A 252 8.43 -6.91 15.60
N THR A 253 7.95 -8.15 15.48
CA THR A 253 6.88 -8.69 16.32
C THR A 253 7.49 -9.41 17.53
N PRO A 254 6.97 -9.20 18.75
CA PRO A 254 7.44 -9.94 19.92
C PRO A 254 7.17 -11.45 19.76
N ASP A 255 7.79 -12.28 20.58
CA ASP A 255 7.61 -13.73 20.50
C ASP A 255 6.18 -14.17 20.87
N ARG A 256 5.53 -13.47 21.82
CA ARG A 256 4.12 -13.70 22.23
C ARG A 256 3.41 -12.40 22.62
N PHE A 257 2.10 -12.35 22.41
CA PHE A 257 1.28 -11.32 23.05
C PHE A 257 1.45 -11.43 24.57
N ALA A 258 1.26 -10.31 25.29
CA ALA A 258 1.15 -10.35 26.76
C ALA A 258 0.06 -11.33 27.25
N SER A 259 -0.94 -11.61 26.40
CA SER A 259 -2.00 -12.60 26.64
C SER A 259 -1.61 -14.06 26.33
N GLY A 260 -0.38 -14.32 25.87
CA GLY A 260 0.11 -15.66 25.51
C GLY A 260 -0.37 -16.19 24.14
N LYS A 261 -1.25 -15.48 23.44
CA LYS A 261 -1.75 -15.86 22.11
C LYS A 261 -0.68 -15.70 21.01
N SER A 262 -0.83 -16.42 19.90
CA SER A 262 0.02 -16.30 18.71
C SER A 262 -0.41 -15.12 17.82
N TYR A 263 0.55 -14.55 17.08
CA TYR A 263 0.31 -13.36 16.26
C TYR A 263 -0.36 -13.63 14.90
N GLY A 264 -0.37 -14.88 14.43
CA GLY A 264 -0.84 -15.28 13.08
C GLY A 264 -0.02 -14.69 11.91
N THR A 265 0.69 -13.59 12.14
CA THR A 265 1.60 -12.91 11.23
C THR A 265 2.70 -12.24 12.03
N SER A 266 3.95 -12.43 11.62
CA SER A 266 5.11 -11.75 12.17
C SER A 266 5.61 -10.68 11.21
N TRP A 267 5.90 -9.51 11.73
CA TRP A 267 6.61 -8.45 11.04
C TRP A 267 8.11 -8.62 11.24
N VAL A 268 8.87 -8.51 10.15
CA VAL A 268 10.32 -8.58 10.18
C VAL A 268 10.94 -7.46 9.38
N LEU A 269 12.09 -7.00 9.83
CA LEU A 269 13.03 -6.24 9.02
C LEU A 269 14.01 -7.24 8.43
N LEU A 270 14.11 -7.26 7.10
CA LEU A 270 14.91 -8.20 6.36
C LEU A 270 15.98 -7.44 5.57
N ARG A 271 17.20 -7.95 5.63
CA ARG A 271 18.34 -7.43 4.88
C ARG A 271 19.07 -8.56 4.17
N PHE A 272 19.21 -8.44 2.85
CA PHE A 272 20.04 -9.38 2.12
C PHE A 272 21.52 -8.99 2.21
N LEU A 273 22.39 -9.94 2.58
CA LEU A 273 23.80 -9.64 2.88
C LEU A 273 24.71 -9.61 1.64
N LYS A 274 24.33 -10.31 0.56
CA LYS A 274 25.07 -10.31 -0.70
C LYS A 274 24.55 -9.26 -1.66
N ASN A 275 25.48 -8.51 -2.26
CA ASN A 275 25.21 -7.78 -3.50
C ASN A 275 24.89 -8.79 -4.60
N SER A 276 23.86 -8.51 -5.37
CA SER A 276 23.39 -9.37 -6.45
C SER A 276 22.84 -8.50 -7.56
N GLU A 277 23.07 -8.90 -8.81
CA GLU A 277 22.39 -8.30 -9.97
C GLU A 277 20.89 -8.66 -10.00
N GLU A 278 20.49 -9.66 -9.20
CA GLU A 278 19.11 -10.06 -9.06
C GLU A 278 18.27 -8.96 -8.39
N LYS A 279 17.20 -8.55 -9.07
CA LYS A 279 16.26 -7.55 -8.53
C LYS A 279 15.73 -7.99 -7.17
N ILE A 280 15.69 -7.06 -6.22
CA ILE A 280 15.24 -7.29 -4.84
C ILE A 280 13.85 -7.93 -4.77
N GLN A 281 12.94 -7.59 -5.69
CA GLN A 281 11.59 -8.18 -5.74
C GLN A 281 11.65 -9.71 -5.89
N TYR A 282 12.52 -10.20 -6.76
CA TYR A 282 12.65 -11.63 -7.02
C TYR A 282 13.34 -12.36 -5.86
N ARG A 283 14.30 -11.70 -5.19
CA ARG A 283 14.92 -12.22 -3.95
C ARG A 283 13.88 -12.38 -2.84
N ILE A 284 13.00 -11.39 -2.67
CA ILE A 284 11.90 -11.44 -1.69
C ILE A 284 10.90 -12.54 -2.05
N GLN A 285 10.56 -12.72 -3.33
CA GLN A 285 9.68 -13.82 -3.77
C GLN A 285 10.29 -15.20 -3.46
N LYS A 286 11.59 -15.39 -3.74
CA LYS A 286 12.33 -16.61 -3.36
C LYS A 286 12.29 -16.85 -1.86
N PHE A 287 12.53 -15.80 -1.07
CA PHE A 287 12.44 -15.85 0.38
C PHE A 287 11.04 -16.28 0.86
N TYR A 288 9.98 -15.67 0.33
CA TYR A 288 8.59 -16.05 0.64
C TYR A 288 8.28 -17.51 0.26
N SER A 289 8.76 -17.98 -0.88
CA SER A 289 8.58 -19.37 -1.31
C SER A 289 9.22 -20.35 -0.32
N LYS A 290 10.45 -20.07 0.12
CA LYS A 290 11.15 -20.85 1.16
C LYS A 290 10.42 -20.79 2.49
N TRP A 291 9.95 -19.60 2.90
CA TRP A 291 9.17 -19.43 4.13
C TRP A 291 7.91 -20.29 4.14
N ARG A 292 7.10 -20.22 3.07
CA ARG A 292 5.86 -20.99 2.94
C ARG A 292 6.12 -22.50 3.05
N LYS A 293 7.13 -23.01 2.35
CA LYS A 293 7.52 -24.43 2.39
C LYS A 293 7.97 -24.93 3.77
N ARG A 294 8.48 -24.03 4.62
CA ARG A 294 9.01 -24.39 5.93
C ARG A 294 7.99 -24.25 7.06
N ILE A 295 7.08 -23.27 6.95
CA ILE A 295 6.22 -22.84 8.05
C ILE A 295 4.73 -23.13 7.81
N LEU A 296 4.29 -23.11 6.55
CA LEU A 296 2.85 -23.25 6.23
C LEU A 296 2.48 -24.64 5.71
N TYR A 297 3.43 -25.34 5.12
CA TYR A 297 3.34 -26.72 4.66
C TYR A 297 4.15 -27.63 5.60
#